data_AF-A0A1B6E819-F1
#
_entry.id   AF-A0A1B6E819-F1
#
_cell.length_a   1.000
_cell.length_b   1.000
_cell.length_c   1.000
_cell.angle_alpha   90.00
_cell.angle_beta   90.00
_cell.angle_gamma   90.00
#
_symmetry.space_group_name_H-M   'P 1'
#
loop_
_entity.id
_entity.type
_entity.pdbx_description
1 polymer ?
#
loop_
_entity_poly.entity_id
_entity_poly.type
_entity_poly.pdbx_seq_one_letter_code
_entity_poly.pdbx_strand_id
1 'polypeptide(L)'
;KFGHEHLQPVIKLIKEFADTVGNKPESFAPVDISDITQELEKYRKDFEEAYSKTVKQERVQTLEVVRNNILNTLKESGKDEKLITYAVKSFERSLVREMIRRKSVRIDSRKYDEIRQIE
;
A
#
# COMPACT_ATOMS: atom_id res chain seq x y z
N LYS A 1 -8.52 24.04 -10.78
CA LYS A 1 -8.19 25.35 -10.18
C LYS A 1 -9.44 26.04 -9.64
N PHE A 2 -10.36 26.51 -10.51
CA PHE A 2 -11.64 27.13 -10.12
C PHE A 2 -12.40 26.37 -9.01
N GLY A 3 -12.66 25.07 -9.19
CA GLY A 3 -13.38 24.27 -8.18
C GLY A 3 -12.67 24.21 -6.80
N HIS A 4 -11.34 24.09 -6.79
CA HIS A 4 -10.58 24.06 -5.54
C HIS A 4 -10.59 25.42 -4.83
N GLU A 5 -10.54 26.52 -5.59
CA GLU A 5 -10.61 27.89 -5.07
C GLU A 5 -11.98 28.17 -4.44
N HIS A 6 -13.07 27.77 -5.10
CA HIS A 6 -14.43 27.95 -4.57
C HIS A 6 -14.80 26.99 -3.44
N LEU A 7 -14.01 25.94 -3.21
CA LEU A 7 -14.14 25.08 -2.01
C LEU A 7 -13.47 25.69 -0.78
N GLN A 8 -12.49 26.61 -0.93
CA GLN A 8 -11.79 27.21 0.22
C GLN A 8 -12.74 27.92 1.20
N PRO A 9 -13.75 28.70 0.76
CA PRO A 9 -14.72 29.30 1.67
C PRO A 9 -15.50 28.26 2.49
N VAL A 10 -15.84 27.12 1.89
CA VAL A 10 -16.56 26.03 2.57
C VAL A 10 -15.67 25.36 3.62
N ILE A 11 -14.40 25.08 3.27
CA ILE A 11 -13.42 24.53 4.21
C ILE A 11 -13.20 25.48 5.39
N LYS A 12 -13.11 26.79 5.11
CA LYS A 12 -12.97 27.82 6.14
C LYS A 12 -14.17 27.82 7.09
N LEU A 13 -15.39 27.78 6.57
CA LEU A 13 -16.61 27.71 7.38
C LEU A 13 -16.64 26.48 8.29
N ILE A 14 -16.25 25.30 7.78
CA ILE A 14 -16.20 24.05 8.58
C ILE A 14 -15.21 24.19 9.74
N LYS A 15 -14.04 24.80 9.50
CA LYS A 15 -13.02 25.02 10.53
C LYS A 15 -13.51 26.01 11.59
N GLU A 16 -14.07 27.14 11.17
CA GLU A 16 -14.64 28.15 12.09
C GLU A 16 -15.75 27.56 12.97
N PHE A 17 -16.60 26.71 12.38
CA PHE A 17 -17.65 26.01 13.13
C PHE A 17 -17.06 25.00 14.12
N ALA A 18 -16.06 24.20 13.72
CA ALA A 18 -15.39 23.25 14.59
C ALA A 18 -14.70 23.95 15.79
N ASP A 19 -14.06 25.10 15.53
CA ASP A 19 -13.41 25.91 16.56
C ASP A 19 -14.44 26.51 17.54
N THR A 20 -15.61 26.93 17.04
CA THR A 20 -16.72 27.45 17.85
C THR A 20 -17.29 26.39 18.80
N VAL A 21 -17.41 25.14 18.33
CA VAL A 21 -17.91 24.01 19.14
C VAL A 21 -16.86 23.53 20.14
N GLY A 22 -15.58 23.84 19.91
CA GLY A 22 -14.49 23.53 20.83
C GLY A 22 -14.20 22.03 20.98
N ASN A 23 -14.57 21.22 19.98
CA ASN A 23 -14.33 19.78 20.02
C ASN A 23 -12.83 19.51 19.85
N LYS A 24 -12.20 18.93 20.87
CA LYS A 24 -10.77 18.60 20.81
C LYS A 24 -10.59 17.27 20.08
N PRO A 25 -9.63 17.18 19.13
CA PRO A 25 -9.26 15.90 18.56
C PRO A 25 -8.86 14.92 19.67
N GLU A 26 -9.40 13.71 19.60
CA GLU A 26 -8.99 12.65 20.51
C GLU A 26 -7.55 12.22 20.20
N SER A 27 -6.83 11.78 21.23
CA SER A 27 -5.48 11.24 21.04
C SER A 27 -5.55 9.98 20.21
N PHE A 28 -4.93 10.00 19.03
CA PHE A 28 -4.80 8.84 18.16
C PHE A 28 -3.32 8.50 17.98
N ALA A 29 -2.95 7.30 18.38
CA ALA A 29 -1.63 6.74 18.09
C ALA A 29 -1.75 5.76 16.91
N PRO A 30 -1.08 6.00 15.77
CA PRO A 30 -1.07 5.04 14.69
C PRO A 30 -0.34 3.77 15.12
N VAL A 31 -0.78 2.64 14.57
CA VAL A 31 -0.13 1.34 14.80
C VAL A 31 1.26 1.34 14.12
N ASP A 32 2.29 1.09 14.91
CA ASP A 32 3.65 0.95 14.40
C ASP A 32 3.88 -0.46 13.83
N ILE A 33 4.40 -0.51 12.62
CA ILE A 33 4.74 -1.74 11.89
C ILE A 33 6.16 -1.68 11.32
N SER A 34 6.99 -0.75 11.79
CA SER A 34 8.33 -0.49 11.25
C SER A 34 9.21 -1.74 11.35
N ASP A 35 9.20 -2.41 12.50
CA ASP A 35 9.99 -3.64 12.73
C ASP A 35 9.59 -4.78 11.78
N ILE A 36 8.28 -4.96 11.56
CA ILE A 36 7.77 -5.97 10.63
C ILE A 36 8.19 -5.61 9.20
N THR A 37 8.04 -4.34 8.83
CA THR A 37 8.36 -3.86 7.48
C THR A 37 9.85 -4.00 7.16
N GLN A 38 10.74 -3.72 8.13
CA GLN A 38 12.18 -3.94 7.96
C GLN A 38 12.51 -5.42 7.76
N GLU A 39 11.83 -6.32 8.48
CA GLU A 39 12.02 -7.75 8.28
C GLU A 39 11.54 -8.23 6.91
N LEU A 40 10.49 -7.60 6.35
CA LEU A 40 9.98 -7.92 5.01
C LEU A 40 10.99 -7.62 3.89
N GLU A 41 11.97 -6.73 4.11
CA GLU A 41 13.02 -6.46 3.12
C GLU A 41 13.84 -7.72 2.77
N LYS A 42 13.92 -8.70 3.68
CA LYS A 42 14.55 -10.00 3.41
C LYS A 42 13.87 -10.75 2.25
N TYR A 43 12.57 -10.56 2.07
CA TYR A 43 11.73 -11.20 1.05
C TYR A 43 11.54 -10.33 -0.19
N ARG A 44 12.22 -9.18 -0.27
CA ARG A 44 12.03 -8.21 -1.34
C ARG A 44 12.22 -8.81 -2.73
N LYS A 45 13.24 -9.65 -2.90
CA LYS A 45 13.52 -10.31 -4.19
C LYS A 45 12.39 -11.22 -4.63
N ASP A 46 11.81 -11.99 -3.70
CA ASP A 46 10.70 -12.91 -3.97
C ASP A 46 9.48 -12.14 -4.47
N PHE A 47 9.18 -11.00 -3.84
CA PHE A 47 8.11 -10.12 -4.31
C PHE A 47 8.42 -9.47 -5.66
N GLU A 48 9.65 -8.99 -5.89
CA GLU A 48 10.04 -8.41 -7.18
C GLU A 48 9.93 -9.44 -8.32
N GLU A 49 10.30 -10.69 -8.07
CA GLU A 49 10.12 -11.79 -9.01
C GLU A 49 8.64 -12.05 -9.28
N ALA A 50 7.83 -12.19 -8.22
CA ALA A 50 6.40 -12.40 -8.34
C ALA A 50 5.71 -11.28 -9.14
N TYR A 51 6.03 -10.01 -8.85
CA TYR A 51 5.49 -8.85 -9.57
C TYR A 51 6.04 -8.66 -10.98
N SER A 52 7.14 -9.33 -11.34
CA SER A 52 7.64 -9.36 -12.71
C SER A 52 6.87 -10.36 -13.60
N LYS A 53 6.09 -11.27 -13.01
CA LYS A 53 5.17 -12.15 -13.75
C LYS A 53 3.99 -11.35 -14.28
N THR A 54 3.83 -11.36 -15.60
CA THR A 54 2.84 -10.56 -16.33
C THR A 54 1.46 -11.20 -16.27
N VAL A 55 1.42 -12.54 -16.39
CA VAL A 55 0.22 -13.38 -16.29
C VAL A 55 -0.36 -13.27 -14.88
N LYS A 56 -1.62 -12.85 -14.80
CA LYS A 56 -2.29 -12.59 -13.51
C LYS A 56 -2.35 -13.84 -12.63
N GLN A 57 -2.69 -14.99 -13.20
CA GLN A 57 -2.83 -16.23 -12.44
C GLN A 57 -1.49 -16.65 -11.81
N GLU A 58 -0.43 -16.70 -12.60
CA GLU A 58 0.92 -17.04 -12.11
C GLU A 58 1.40 -16.07 -11.03
N ARG A 59 1.19 -14.76 -11.25
CA ARG A 59 1.54 -13.72 -10.27
C ARG A 59 0.79 -13.93 -8.96
N VAL A 60 -0.52 -14.16 -9.00
CA VAL A 60 -1.33 -14.36 -7.79
C VAL A 60 -0.87 -15.59 -7.02
N GLN A 61 -0.68 -16.72 -7.71
CA GLN A 61 -0.20 -17.96 -7.08
C GLN A 61 1.17 -17.77 -6.42
N THR A 62 2.10 -17.11 -7.11
CA THR A 62 3.44 -16.85 -6.57
C THR A 62 3.37 -15.93 -5.34
N LEU A 63 2.56 -14.88 -5.40
CA LEU A 63 2.36 -13.98 -4.26
C LEU A 63 1.70 -14.68 -3.07
N GLU A 64 0.76 -15.59 -3.30
CA GLU A 64 0.14 -16.39 -2.22
C GLU A 64 1.17 -17.26 -1.51
N VAL A 65 2.06 -17.93 -2.26
CA VAL A 65 3.15 -18.72 -1.67
C VAL A 65 4.05 -17.84 -0.81
N VAL A 66 4.50 -16.69 -1.32
CA VAL A 66 5.37 -15.77 -0.59
C VAL A 66 4.68 -15.25 0.68
N ARG A 67 3.42 -14.83 0.58
CA ARG A 67 2.64 -14.32 1.72
C ARG A 67 2.43 -15.39 2.80
N ASN A 68 2.10 -16.62 2.42
CA ASN A 68 1.89 -17.72 3.36
C ASN A 68 3.20 -18.08 4.08
N ASN A 69 4.33 -18.11 3.37
CA ASN A 69 5.63 -18.35 3.97
C ASN A 69 5.97 -17.27 5.01
N ILE A 70 5.82 -15.99 4.65
CA ILE A 70 6.04 -14.87 5.57
C ILE A 70 5.12 -14.94 6.78
N LEU A 71 3.83 -15.23 6.54
CA LEU A 71 2.85 -15.32 7.62
C LEU A 71 3.24 -16.41 8.63
N ASN A 72 3.63 -17.59 8.16
CA ASN A 72 4.04 -18.69 9.02
C ASN A 72 5.31 -18.34 9.80
N THR A 73 6.36 -17.85 9.13
CA THR A 73 7.63 -17.47 9.77
C THR A 73 7.46 -16.38 10.83
N LEU A 74 6.66 -15.35 10.55
CA LEU A 74 6.47 -14.24 11.47
C LEU A 74 5.49 -14.55 12.60
N LYS A 75 4.51 -15.43 12.38
CA LYS A 75 3.66 -15.97 13.44
C LYS A 75 4.47 -16.79 14.44
N GLU A 76 5.39 -17.64 13.97
CA GLU A 76 6.30 -18.41 14.83
C GLU A 76 7.20 -17.49 15.68
N SER A 77 7.51 -16.30 15.17
CA SER A 77 8.24 -15.26 15.89
C SER A 77 7.39 -14.47 16.89
N GLY A 78 6.12 -14.85 17.10
CA GLY A 78 5.20 -14.24 18.07
C GLY A 78 4.53 -12.95 17.60
N LYS A 79 4.61 -12.59 16.32
CA LYS A 79 3.99 -11.37 15.79
C LYS A 79 2.50 -11.59 15.50
N ASP A 80 1.69 -10.56 15.73
CA ASP A 80 0.25 -10.59 15.45
C ASP A 80 -0.04 -10.72 13.94
N GLU A 81 -0.93 -11.64 13.59
CA GLU A 81 -1.32 -11.93 12.20
C GLU A 81 -1.89 -10.72 11.45
N LYS A 82 -2.69 -9.89 12.11
CA LYS A 82 -3.29 -8.71 11.49
C LYS A 82 -2.21 -7.68 11.21
N LEU A 83 -1.25 -7.51 12.13
CA LEU A 83 -0.10 -6.61 11.92
C LEU A 83 0.80 -7.10 10.79
N ILE A 84 1.08 -8.40 10.72
CA ILE A 84 1.84 -8.99 9.60
C ILE A 84 1.12 -8.72 8.28
N THR A 85 -0.18 -9.03 8.20
CA THR A 85 -0.96 -8.85 6.97
C THR A 85 -1.01 -7.39 6.54
N TYR A 86 -1.15 -6.46 7.50
CA TYR A 86 -1.14 -5.03 7.23
C TYR A 86 0.24 -4.55 6.75
N ALA A 87 1.33 -4.99 7.40
CA ALA A 87 2.70 -4.67 7.01
C ALA A 87 3.05 -5.18 5.61
N VAL A 88 2.68 -6.43 5.30
CA VAL A 88 2.88 -7.03 3.97
C VAL A 88 2.16 -6.20 2.90
N LYS A 89 0.90 -5.81 3.13
CA LYS A 89 0.16 -4.95 2.20
C LYS A 89 0.81 -3.58 2.01
N SER A 90 1.34 -2.98 3.08
CA SER A 90 2.04 -1.71 3.04
C SER A 90 3.34 -1.81 2.22
N PHE A 91 4.12 -2.87 2.48
CA PHE A 91 5.35 -3.20 1.77
C PHE A 91 5.11 -3.40 0.28
N GLU A 92 4.15 -4.26 -0.10
CA GLU A 92 3.78 -4.52 -1.50
C GLU A 92 3.39 -3.24 -2.25
N ARG A 93 2.61 -2.36 -1.60
CA ARG A 93 2.22 -1.07 -2.17
C ARG A 93 3.44 -0.20 -2.48
N SER A 94 4.36 -0.10 -1.54
CA SER A 94 5.59 0.69 -1.71
C SER A 94 6.47 0.11 -2.81
N LEU A 95 6.66 -1.20 -2.81
CA LEU A 95 7.47 -1.92 -3.80
C LEU A 95 6.92 -1.74 -5.22
N VAL A 96 5.61 -1.96 -5.43
CA VAL A 96 5.00 -1.80 -6.76
C VAL A 96 5.14 -0.36 -7.28
N ARG A 97 4.95 0.64 -6.42
CA ARG A 97 5.14 2.06 -6.78
C ARG A 97 6.59 2.35 -7.17
N GLU A 98 7.55 1.79 -6.43
CA GLU A 98 8.97 1.90 -6.77
C GLU A 98 9.29 1.23 -8.10
N MET A 99 8.83 -0.01 -8.31
CA MET A 99 9.06 -0.75 -9.56
C MET A 99 8.51 0.00 -10.76
N ILE A 100 7.28 0.53 -10.65
CA ILE A 100 6.66 1.35 -11.70
C ILE A 100 7.51 2.60 -11.96
N ARG A 101 7.90 3.33 -10.91
CA ARG A 101 8.76 4.52 -11.05
C ARG A 101 10.11 4.20 -11.71
N ARG A 102 10.72 3.07 -11.37
CA ARG A 102 12.05 2.65 -11.86
C ARG A 102 12.01 2.11 -13.30
N LYS A 103 11.03 1.26 -13.60
CA LYS A 103 10.93 0.58 -14.91
C LYS A 103 10.07 1.35 -15.91
N SER A 104 9.29 2.34 -15.46
CA SER A 104 8.28 3.05 -16.26
C SER A 104 7.22 2.15 -16.91
N VAL A 105 7.01 0.97 -16.32
CA VAL A 105 6.10 -0.08 -16.81
C VAL A 105 5.33 -0.65 -15.62
N ARG A 106 4.06 -0.96 -15.84
CA ARG A 106 3.13 -1.51 -14.85
C ARG A 106 3.28 -3.02 -14.71
N ILE A 107 2.71 -3.58 -13.65
CA ILE A 107 2.78 -5.02 -13.31
C ILE A 107 2.24 -5.96 -14.40
N ASP A 108 1.46 -5.43 -15.34
CA ASP A 108 0.90 -6.14 -16.49
C ASP A 108 1.60 -5.78 -17.80
N SER A 109 2.85 -5.32 -17.72
CA SER A 109 3.72 -4.91 -18.86
C SER A 109 3.27 -3.71 -19.67
N ARG A 110 2.24 -2.98 -19.21
CA ARG A 110 1.76 -1.78 -19.89
C ARG A 110 2.51 -0.52 -19.49
N LYS A 111 2.67 0.40 -20.44
CA LYS A 111 3.07 1.79 -20.21
C LYS A 111 1.94 2.58 -19.55
N TYR A 112 2.21 3.85 -19.25
CA TYR A 112 1.26 4.75 -18.59
C TYR A 112 0.06 5.14 -19.46
N ASP A 113 0.23 5.09 -20.77
CA ASP A 113 -0.71 5.48 -21.82
C ASP A 113 -1.36 4.29 -22.54
N GLU A 114 -1.00 3.06 -22.18
CA GLU A 114 -1.51 1.86 -22.82
C GLU A 114 -2.80 1.32 -22.18
N ILE A 115 -3.82 1.15 -23.03
CA ILE A 115 -5.11 0.56 -22.67
C ILE A 115 -5.00 -0.98 -22.77
N ARG A 116 -5.78 -1.70 -21.96
CA ARG A 116 -5.91 -3.16 -22.10
C ARG A 116 -6.62 -3.48 -23.42
N GLN A 117 -6.29 -4.62 -24.03
CA GLN A 117 -7.02 -5.12 -25.19
C GLN A 117 -8.52 -5.23 -24.87
N ILE A 118 -9.34 -4.82 -25.84
CA ILE A 118 -10.80 -4.86 -25.79
C ILE A 118 -11.23 -5.82 -26.88
N GLU A 119 -11.88 -6.91 -26.50
CA GLU A 119 -12.57 -7.86 -27.37
C GLU A 119 -13.99 -8.05 -26.86
#